data_AF-A0A7S2SYX5-F1
#
_entry.id   AF-A0A7S2SYX5-F1
#
_cell.length_a   1.000
_cell.length_b   1.000
_cell.length_c   1.000
_cell.angle_alpha   90.00
_cell.angle_beta   90.00
_cell.angle_gamma   90.00
#
_symmetry.space_group_name_H-M   'P 1'
#
loop_
_entity.id
_entity.type
_entity.pdbx_description
1 polymer ?
#
loop_
_entity_poly.entity_id
_entity_poly.type
_entity_poly.pdbx_seq_one_letter_code
_entity_poly.pdbx_strand_id
1 'polypeptide(L)'
;ASMTPANGIVTTGGEITVTGTSFGPAGNTYVTVKAGTYDCSSVTVVSHTSLKCTVPAGFGGNLDLQVKLTNGASITSSANTVFKYAKPTVTSVTSVDTVGGTVTITGTNFGPIGSSVE
;
A
#
# COMPACT_ATOMS: atom_id res chain seq x y z
N ALA A 1 1.78 -13.92 -9.44
CA ALA A 1 2.14 -13.43 -8.11
C ALA A 1 0.86 -12.97 -7.41
N SER A 2 0.73 -13.19 -6.11
CA SER A 2 -0.36 -12.72 -5.26
C SER A 2 0.23 -11.83 -4.15
N MET A 3 -0.62 -11.07 -3.48
CA MET A 3 -0.21 -10.20 -2.39
C MET A 3 -1.19 -10.31 -1.24
N THR A 4 -0.67 -10.30 -0.02
CA THR A 4 -1.46 -10.41 1.20
C THR A 4 -0.93 -9.39 2.21
N PRO A 5 -1.76 -8.45 2.67
CA PRO A 5 -3.10 -8.11 2.18
C PRO A 5 -3.05 -7.37 0.82
N ALA A 6 -3.83 -7.79 -0.18
CA ALA A 6 -3.99 -7.02 -1.43
C ALA A 6 -5.04 -5.91 -1.35
N ASN A 7 -6.01 -6.05 -0.45
CA ASN A 7 -7.15 -5.15 -0.30
C ASN A 7 -7.26 -4.65 1.14
N GLY A 8 -7.61 -3.37 1.32
CA GLY A 8 -7.95 -2.82 2.62
C GLY A 8 -6.73 -2.48 3.49
N ILE A 9 -5.59 -2.19 2.87
CA ILE A 9 -4.45 -1.63 3.60
C ILE A 9 -4.83 -0.24 4.11
N VAL A 10 -4.52 0.04 5.37
CA VAL A 10 -4.80 1.33 5.97
C VAL A 10 -4.05 2.43 5.21
N THR A 11 -4.67 3.61 5.04
CA THR A 11 -4.06 4.72 4.29
C THR A 11 -2.76 5.24 4.92
N THR A 12 -2.44 4.84 6.16
CA THR A 12 -1.17 5.11 6.84
C THR A 12 -0.02 4.21 6.36
N GLY A 13 -0.30 3.22 5.52
CA GLY A 13 0.69 2.24 5.08
C GLY A 13 0.75 1.01 6.00
N GLY A 14 1.54 0.01 5.59
CA GLY A 14 1.64 -1.26 6.32
C GLY A 14 2.56 -2.26 5.65
N GLU A 15 2.86 -3.34 6.37
CA GLU A 15 3.61 -4.48 5.81
C GLU A 15 2.69 -5.30 4.87
N ILE A 16 3.19 -5.58 3.68
CA ILE A 16 2.59 -6.47 2.70
C ILE A 16 3.54 -7.64 2.42
N THR A 17 2.95 -8.81 2.22
CA THR A 17 3.66 -9.99 1.72
C THR A 17 3.31 -10.17 0.27
N VAL A 18 4.30 -10.22 -0.61
CA VAL A 18 4.13 -10.50 -2.03
C VAL A 18 4.64 -11.91 -2.30
N THR A 19 3.77 -12.76 -2.81
CA THR A 19 4.07 -14.13 -3.19
C THR A 19 4.16 -14.23 -4.71
N GLY A 20 5.22 -14.85 -5.21
CA GLY A 20 5.50 -14.95 -6.65
C GLY A 20 6.41 -16.10 -6.95
N THR A 21 7.18 -15.99 -8.01
CA THR A 21 8.13 -17.01 -8.45
C THR A 21 9.45 -16.34 -8.81
N SER A 22 10.56 -17.02 -8.54
CA SER A 22 11.91 -16.58 -8.91
C SER A 22 12.37 -15.25 -8.32
N PHE A 23 12.04 -14.96 -7.06
CA PHE A 23 12.57 -13.78 -6.34
C PHE A 23 14.05 -13.91 -5.93
N GLY A 24 14.63 -15.10 -6.10
CA GLY A 24 16.00 -15.42 -5.71
C GLY A 24 16.11 -15.94 -4.27
N PRO A 25 17.33 -16.13 -3.77
CA PRO A 25 17.56 -16.63 -2.42
C PRO A 25 17.03 -15.67 -1.35
N ALA A 26 16.72 -16.20 -0.16
CA ALA A 26 16.34 -15.39 0.98
C ALA A 26 17.45 -14.38 1.32
N GLY A 27 17.07 -13.15 1.67
CA GLY A 27 18.01 -12.05 1.94
C GLY A 27 18.53 -11.34 0.69
N ASN A 28 18.01 -11.65 -0.50
CA ASN A 28 18.31 -10.91 -1.71
C ASN A 28 17.84 -9.44 -1.61
N THR A 29 18.72 -8.49 -1.91
CA THR A 29 18.47 -7.04 -1.88
C THR A 29 18.23 -6.44 -3.26
N TYR A 30 18.34 -7.23 -4.34
CA TYR A 30 18.16 -6.74 -5.70
C TYR A 30 16.68 -6.62 -6.11
N VAL A 31 15.73 -6.75 -5.19
CA VAL A 31 14.28 -6.72 -5.45
C VAL A 31 13.69 -5.38 -5.00
N THR A 32 12.97 -4.73 -5.90
CA THR A 32 12.23 -3.50 -5.64
C THR A 32 10.75 -3.73 -5.89
N VAL A 33 9.90 -3.15 -5.04
CA VAL A 33 8.44 -3.30 -5.10
C VAL A 33 7.81 -1.92 -5.12
N LYS A 34 6.91 -1.69 -6.07
CA LYS A 34 6.14 -0.46 -6.25
C LYS A 34 4.65 -0.80 -6.26
N ALA A 35 3.86 -0.11 -5.46
CA ALA A 35 2.41 -0.18 -5.45
C ALA A 35 1.85 1.08 -6.13
N GLY A 36 1.59 1.00 -7.44
CA GLY A 36 1.26 2.15 -8.27
C GLY A 36 2.40 3.16 -8.29
N THR A 37 2.17 4.33 -7.69
CA THR A 37 3.17 5.40 -7.54
C THR A 37 3.98 5.31 -6.25
N TYR A 38 3.62 4.41 -5.33
CA TYR A 38 4.25 4.31 -4.01
C TYR A 38 5.35 3.26 -3.99
N ASP A 39 6.58 3.68 -3.70
CA ASP A 39 7.73 2.80 -3.50
C ASP A 39 7.65 2.11 -2.13
N CYS A 40 7.72 0.78 -2.11
CA CYS A 40 7.77 0.03 -0.86
C CYS A 40 9.16 0.10 -0.24
N SER A 41 9.20 0.34 1.06
CA SER A 41 10.42 0.34 1.88
C SER A 41 10.64 -1.01 2.54
N SER A 42 11.84 -1.26 3.06
CA SER A 42 12.18 -2.47 3.84
C SER A 42 11.88 -3.80 3.12
N VAL A 43 12.17 -3.87 1.81
CA VAL A 43 11.96 -5.08 1.01
C VAL A 43 12.90 -6.19 1.48
N THR A 44 12.33 -7.30 1.93
CA THR A 44 13.05 -8.48 2.41
C THR A 44 12.52 -9.72 1.71
N VAL A 45 13.38 -10.40 0.95
CA VAL A 45 13.03 -11.68 0.33
C VAL A 45 13.11 -12.78 1.40
N VAL A 46 11.97 -13.40 1.70
CA VAL A 46 11.86 -14.51 2.68
C VAL A 46 12.16 -15.85 2.01
N SER A 47 11.77 -16.01 0.75
CA SER A 47 12.05 -17.19 -0.07
C SER A 47 12.03 -16.86 -1.56
N HIS A 48 12.40 -17.82 -2.40
CA HIS A 48 12.31 -17.73 -3.85
C HIS A 48 10.90 -17.44 -4.39
N THR A 49 9.87 -17.58 -3.54
CA THR A 49 8.46 -17.35 -3.89
C THR A 49 7.77 -16.36 -2.95
N SER A 50 8.46 -15.79 -1.96
CA SER A 50 7.86 -14.90 -0.97
C SER A 50 8.80 -13.76 -0.60
N LEU A 51 8.28 -12.54 -0.61
CA LEU A 51 8.96 -11.35 -0.13
C LEU A 51 8.01 -10.53 0.73
N LYS A 52 8.59 -9.75 1.64
CA LYS A 52 7.89 -8.79 2.49
C LYS A 52 8.38 -7.40 2.18
N CYS A 53 7.49 -6.43 2.22
CA CYS A 53 7.87 -5.02 2.13
C CYS A 53 6.83 -4.14 2.81
N THR A 54 7.20 -2.91 3.13
CA THR A 54 6.34 -1.95 3.81
C THR A 54 5.91 -0.87 2.82
N VAL A 55 4.61 -0.79 2.55
CA VAL A 55 4.03 0.27 1.72
C VAL A 55 3.89 1.53 2.56
N PRO A 56 4.27 2.71 2.05
CA PRO A 56 4.05 3.97 2.74
C PRO A 56 2.56 4.35 2.79
N ALA A 57 2.29 5.42 3.54
CA ALA A 57 0.98 6.06 3.55
C ALA A 57 0.58 6.52 2.15
N GLY A 58 -0.67 6.27 1.77
CA GLY A 58 -1.17 6.58 0.44
C GLY A 58 -2.68 6.42 0.33
N PHE A 59 -3.18 6.65 -0.88
CA PHE A 59 -4.58 6.51 -1.24
C PHE A 59 -4.72 5.89 -2.64
N GLY A 60 -5.88 5.31 -2.93
CA GLY A 60 -6.18 4.70 -4.22
C GLY A 60 -6.67 3.26 -4.10
N GLY A 61 -7.64 2.88 -4.94
CA GLY A 61 -8.26 1.55 -4.98
C GLY A 61 -7.93 0.72 -6.22
N ASN A 62 -7.02 1.21 -7.07
CA ASN A 62 -6.69 0.60 -8.36
C ASN A 62 -5.20 0.79 -8.67
N LEU A 63 -4.34 0.49 -7.70
CA LEU A 63 -2.90 0.66 -7.85
C LEU A 63 -2.29 -0.65 -8.35
N ASP A 64 -1.53 -0.60 -9.44
CA ASP A 64 -0.84 -1.77 -9.97
C ASP A 64 0.42 -2.11 -9.18
N LEU A 65 0.56 -3.36 -8.76
CA LEU A 65 1.77 -3.82 -8.10
C LEU A 65 2.84 -4.20 -9.12
N GLN A 66 3.95 -3.48 -9.10
CA GLN A 66 5.14 -3.76 -9.90
C GLN A 66 6.25 -4.30 -9.01
N VAL A 67 6.82 -5.43 -9.39
CA VAL A 67 8.03 -5.98 -8.77
C VAL A 67 9.13 -5.92 -9.82
N LYS A 68 10.33 -5.51 -9.43
CA LYS A 68 11.46 -5.41 -10.35
C LYS A 68 12.71 -5.99 -9.69
N LEU A 69 13.37 -6.92 -10.38
CA LEU A 69 14.69 -7.37 -10.00
C LEU A 69 15.75 -6.58 -10.78
N THR A 70 16.75 -6.08 -10.05
CA THR A 70 17.83 -5.23 -10.57
C THR A 70 18.83 -6.04 -11.42
N ASN A 71 18.77 -7.37 -11.39
CA ASN A 71 19.62 -8.27 -12.19
C ASN A 71 19.20 -8.39 -13.68
N GLY A 72 18.34 -7.50 -14.18
CA GLY A 72 17.89 -7.48 -15.57
C GLY A 72 16.62 -8.29 -15.86
N ALA A 73 16.16 -9.12 -14.93
CA ALA A 73 14.86 -9.79 -15.04
C ALA A 73 13.76 -8.90 -14.42
N SER A 74 13.21 -7.97 -15.20
CA SER A 74 11.97 -7.30 -14.82
C SER A 74 10.84 -8.33 -14.79
N ILE A 75 10.57 -8.93 -13.63
CA ILE A 75 9.35 -9.72 -13.42
C ILE A 75 8.25 -8.73 -13.09
N THR A 76 7.69 -8.06 -14.10
CA THR A 76 6.36 -7.45 -13.96
C THR A 76 5.43 -8.56 -13.51
N SER A 77 5.02 -8.52 -12.24
CA SER A 77 3.97 -9.40 -11.72
C SER A 77 2.81 -9.32 -12.71
N SER A 78 2.51 -10.45 -13.35
CA SER A 78 1.53 -10.50 -14.43
C SER A 78 0.24 -9.80 -13.98
N ALA A 79 -0.21 -8.88 -14.82
CA ALA A 79 -1.40 -8.04 -14.68
C ALA A 79 -2.51 -8.74 -13.90
N ASN A 80 -2.84 -8.21 -12.71
CA ASN A 80 -4.11 -8.38 -11.95
C ASN A 80 -3.95 -8.32 -10.42
N THR A 81 -2.75 -8.12 -9.87
CA THR A 81 -2.63 -7.85 -8.41
C THR A 81 -2.93 -6.37 -8.14
N VAL A 82 -4.23 -6.06 -8.09
CA VAL A 82 -4.71 -4.71 -7.78
C VAL A 82 -4.54 -4.44 -6.29
N PHE A 83 -3.74 -3.45 -5.96
CA PHE A 83 -3.55 -2.93 -4.61
C PHE A 83 -4.60 -1.87 -4.31
N LYS A 84 -5.25 -1.98 -3.15
CA LYS A 84 -6.31 -1.06 -2.72
C LYS A 84 -6.13 -0.64 -1.27
N TYR A 85 -6.04 0.67 -1.05
CA TYR A 85 -6.20 1.24 0.28
C TYR A 85 -7.65 1.12 0.74
N ALA A 86 -7.84 1.00 2.06
CA ALA A 86 -9.15 0.97 2.69
C ALA A 86 -9.88 2.30 2.47
N LYS A 87 -11.21 2.22 2.32
CA LYS A 87 -12.07 3.40 2.20
C LYS A 87 -12.11 4.17 3.53
N PRO A 88 -12.25 5.51 3.50
CA PRO A 88 -12.47 6.30 4.70
C PRO A 88 -13.75 5.86 5.40
N THR A 89 -13.72 5.78 6.72
CA THR A 89 -14.90 5.54 7.55
C THR A 89 -15.01 6.68 8.56
N VAL A 90 -16.19 7.29 8.64
CA VAL A 90 -16.49 8.31 9.64
C VAL A 90 -17.20 7.64 10.82
N THR A 91 -16.64 7.80 12.01
CA THR A 91 -17.20 7.23 13.24
C THR A 91 -18.03 8.25 14.01
N SER A 92 -17.61 9.52 13.99
CA SER A 92 -18.31 10.58 14.71
C SER A 92 -18.06 11.93 14.07
N VAL A 93 -19.05 12.81 14.17
CA VAL A 93 -18.97 14.21 13.77
C VAL A 93 -19.48 15.03 14.94
N THR A 94 -18.71 16.03 15.36
CA THR A 94 -19.20 16.98 16.37
C THR A 94 -20.22 17.93 15.75
N SER A 95 -21.40 18.05 16.36
CA SER A 95 -22.37 19.07 15.99
C SER A 95 -21.88 20.46 16.43
N VAL A 96 -22.05 21.45 15.57
CA VAL A 96 -21.78 22.86 15.87
C VAL A 96 -23.08 23.64 15.91
N ASP A 97 -23.14 24.66 16.77
CA ASP A 97 -24.29 25.54 16.89
C ASP A 97 -24.47 26.42 15.64
N THR A 98 -25.66 27.01 15.49
CA THR A 98 -26.02 27.88 14.36
C THR A 98 -25.19 29.15 14.25
N VAL A 99 -24.49 29.54 15.33
CA VAL A 99 -23.49 30.61 15.34
C VAL A 99 -22.20 30.27 14.58
N GLY A 100 -22.04 28.99 14.18
CA GLY A 100 -20.82 28.48 13.54
C GLY A 100 -19.79 28.00 14.56
N GLY A 101 -18.97 27.03 14.17
CA GLY A 101 -17.94 26.44 15.04
C GLY A 101 -17.02 25.48 14.29
N THR A 102 -16.01 24.98 14.99
CA THR A 102 -15.11 23.96 14.43
C THR A 102 -15.78 22.59 14.47
N VAL A 103 -15.95 21.97 13.30
CA VAL A 103 -16.45 20.61 13.18
C VAL A 103 -15.26 19.64 13.20
N THR A 104 -15.20 18.79 14.21
CA THR A 104 -14.26 17.67 14.28
C THR A 104 -14.93 16.42 13.73
N ILE A 105 -14.34 15.87 12.67
CA ILE A 105 -14.75 14.60 12.07
C ILE A 105 -13.75 13.54 12.51
N THR A 106 -14.22 12.56 13.27
CA THR A 106 -13.41 11.43 13.75
C THR A 106 -13.73 10.19 12.93
N GLY A 107 -12.70 9.45 12.52
CA GLY A 107 -12.82 8.32 11.63
C GLY A 107 -11.46 7.72 11.28
N THR A 108 -11.44 6.80 10.31
CA THR A 108 -10.22 6.11 9.86
C THR A 108 -10.07 6.19 8.35
N ASN A 109 -8.86 5.93 7.86
CA ASN A 109 -8.55 5.86 6.42
C ASN A 109 -8.88 7.15 5.63
N PHE A 110 -8.74 8.33 6.26
CA PHE A 110 -8.93 9.63 5.59
C PHE A 110 -7.85 9.98 4.57
N GLY A 111 -6.89 9.09 4.32
CA GLY A 111 -5.73 9.37 3.49
C GLY A 111 -4.54 9.87 4.31
N PRO A 112 -3.41 10.18 3.63
CA PRO A 112 -2.25 10.80 4.24
C PRO A 112 -2.58 12.21 4.75
N ILE A 113 -2.02 12.58 5.90
CA ILE A 113 -2.04 13.96 6.40
C ILE A 113 -1.44 14.91 5.34
N GLY A 114 -2.20 15.94 4.97
CA GLY A 114 -1.78 16.93 3.97
C GLY A 114 -2.12 16.60 2.51
N SER A 115 -2.79 15.48 2.23
CA SER A 115 -3.44 15.29 0.92
C SER A 115 -4.64 16.22 0.81
N SER A 116 -4.65 17.11 -0.18
CA SER A 116 -5.83 17.92 -0.50
C SER A 116 -6.96 16.99 -0.93
N VAL A 117 -8.12 17.12 -0.28
CA VAL A 117 -9.36 16.55 -0.79
C VAL A 117 -9.79 17.48 -1.92
N GLU A 118 -9.71 17.00 -3.16
CA GLU A 118 -10.26 17.69 -4.34
C GLU A 118 -11.70 17.25 -4.59
#